data_AF-A0A443S4J8-F1
#
_entry.id   AF-A0A443S4J8-F1
#
_cell.length_a   1.000
_cell.length_b   1.000
_cell.length_c   1.000
_cell.angle_alpha   90.00
_cell.angle_beta   90.00
_cell.angle_gamma   90.00
#
_symmetry.space_group_name_H-M   'P 1'
#
loop_
_entity.id
_entity.type
_entity.pdbx_description
1 polymer ?
#
loop_
_entity_poly.entity_id
_entity_poly.type
_entity_poly.pdbx_seq_one_letter_code
_entity_poly.pdbx_strand_id
1 'polypeptide(L)' 'MNLINYVRRMKTLNDFKMIRYKEDNAEKSCAICLESFITNDCLKILKCNHYFHEKCIDVWLLNFRKTCAWSSITSWTCYS' A
#
# COMPACT_ATOMS: atom_id res chain seq x y z
N MET A 1 -17.36 4.56 -11.53
CA MET A 1 -17.40 4.35 -10.06
C MET A 1 -18.22 5.48 -9.45
N ASN A 2 -19.32 5.21 -8.74
CA ASN A 2 -20.20 6.27 -8.23
C ASN A 2 -19.64 6.93 -6.96
N LEU A 3 -20.05 8.17 -6.67
CA LEU A 3 -19.60 8.97 -5.52
C LEU A 3 -19.71 8.22 -4.18
N ILE A 4 -20.79 7.45 -3.97
CA ILE A 4 -20.98 6.65 -2.76
C ILE A 4 -19.89 5.57 -2.61
N ASN A 5 -19.53 4.90 -3.71
CA ASN A 5 -18.47 3.90 -3.72
C ASN A 5 -17.09 4.53 -3.51
N TYR A 6 -16.90 5.75 -4.02
CA TYR A 6 -15.68 6.55 -3.80
C TYR A 6 -15.47 6.89 -2.33
N VAL A 7 -16.47 7.49 -1.69
CA VAL A 7 -16.40 7.85 -0.26
C VAL A 7 -16.21 6.61 0.61
N ARG A 8 -16.87 5.49 0.29
CA ARG A 8 -16.68 4.22 1.02
C ARG A 8 -15.25 3.70 0.91
N ARG A 9 -14.59 3.83 -0.25
CA ARG A 9 -13.19 3.43 -0.42
C ARG A 9 -12.23 4.35 0.33
N MET A 10 -12.47 5.66 0.32
CA MET A 10 -11.65 6.62 1.09
C MET A 10 -11.63 6.30 2.60
N LYS A 11 -12.78 5.93 3.19
CA LYS A 11 -12.81 5.51 4.60
C LYS A 11 -11.86 4.34 4.88
N THR A 12 -11.87 3.33 4.01
CA THR A 12 -10.97 2.17 4.16
C THR A 12 -9.49 2.50 3.96
N LEU A 13 -9.14 3.57 3.24
CA LEU A 13 -7.74 4.02 3.11
C LEU A 13 -7.20 4.59 4.43
N ASN A 14 -8.06 5.31 5.15
CA ASN A 14 -7.70 5.98 6.38
C ASN A 14 -7.56 5.01 7.57
N ASP A 15 -8.08 3.79 7.43
CA ASP A 15 -7.94 2.73 8.44
C ASP A 15 -6.54 2.08 8.45
N PHE A 16 -5.74 2.26 7.39
CA PHE A 16 -4.41 1.66 7.31
C PHE A 16 -3.39 2.48 8.10
N LYS A 17 -2.50 1.76 8.79
CA LYS A 17 -1.42 2.40 9.56
C LYS A 17 -0.45 3.07 8.60
N MET A 18 -0.17 4.34 8.86
CA MET A 18 0.86 5.11 8.17
C MET A 18 2.10 5.22 9.05
N ILE A 19 3.28 5.05 8.44
CA ILE A 19 4.58 5.25 9.09
C ILE A 19 5.47 6.12 8.21
N ARG A 20 6.50 6.70 8.81
CA ARG A 20 7.62 7.32 8.07
C ARG A 20 8.75 6.31 8.00
N TYR A 21 9.27 6.09 6.79
CA TYR A 21 10.40 5.18 6.61
C TYR A 21 11.64 5.73 7.31
N LYS A 22 12.34 4.84 8.02
CA LYS A 22 13.67 5.06 8.57
C LYS A 22 14.56 4.01 7.93
N GLU A 23 15.69 4.44 7.40
CA GLU A 23 16.66 3.56 6.76
C GLU A 23 17.21 2.57 7.79
N ASP A 24 16.76 1.31 7.72
CA ASP A 24 17.01 0.28 8.73
C ASP A 24 17.85 -0.91 8.22
N ASN A 25 18.76 -0.66 7.27
CA ASN A 25 19.64 -1.67 6.63
C ASN A 25 18.91 -2.80 5.88
N ALA A 26 17.58 -2.79 5.83
CA ALA A 26 16.77 -3.67 4.99
C ALA A 26 16.30 -2.91 3.75
N GLU A 27 16.94 -3.12 2.61
CA GLU A 27 16.45 -2.58 1.33
C GLU A 27 15.04 -3.11 1.06
N LYS A 28 14.05 -2.24 1.25
CA LYS A 28 12.65 -2.50 0.91
C LYS A 28 12.24 -1.51 -0.18
N SER A 29 11.50 -2.00 -1.17
CA SER A 29 11.00 -1.21 -2.30
C SER A 29 9.48 -1.30 -2.39
N CYS A 30 8.88 -0.31 -3.04
CA CYS A 30 7.46 -0.28 -3.30
C CYS A 30 7.11 -1.18 -4.48
N ALA A 31 6.34 -2.26 -4.26
CA ALA A 31 5.96 -3.17 -5.34
C ALA A 31 4.96 -2.58 -6.38
N ILE A 32 4.51 -1.32 -6.21
CA ILE A 32 3.62 -0.64 -7.16
C ILE A 32 4.41 0.22 -8.14
N CYS A 33 5.31 1.09 -7.66
CA CYS A 33 6.14 1.93 -8.52
C CYS A 33 7.52 1.32 -8.81
N LEU A 34 7.90 0.25 -8.12
CA LEU A 34 9.20 -0.43 -8.20
C LEU A 34 10.38 0.44 -7.76
N GLU A 35 10.12 1.51 -7.01
CA GLU A 35 11.15 2.40 -6.46
C GLU A 35 11.51 2.00 -5.02
N SER A 36 12.77 2.16 -4.64
CA SER A 36 13.26 1.97 -3.27
C SER A 36 12.66 3.00 -2.31
N PHE A 37 12.44 2.61 -1.06
CA PHE A 37 12.01 3.57 -0.04
C PHE A 37 13.18 4.47 0.37
N ILE A 38 12.92 5.78 0.46
CA ILE A 38 13.88 6.77 0.94
C ILE A 38 13.50 7.26 2.33
N THR A 39 14.51 7.69 3.11
CA THR A 39 14.29 8.22 4.46
C THR A 39 13.21 9.29 4.46
N ASN A 40 12.28 9.18 5.42
CA ASN A 40 11.12 10.06 5.58
C ASN A 40 9.98 9.86 4.56
N ASP A 41 10.04 8.85 3.70
CA ASP A 41 8.89 8.46 2.87
C ASP A 41 7.69 8.08 3.73
N CYS A 42 6.50 8.55 3.32
CA CYS A 42 5.25 8.12 3.91
C CYS A 42 4.86 6.76 3.35
N LEU A 43 4.93 5.74 4.21
CA LEU A 43 4.54 4.37 3.87
C LEU A 43 3.23 4.01 4.56
N LYS A 44 2.38 3.28 3.84
CA LYS A 44 1.19 2.63 4.40
C LYS A 44 1.44 1.15 4.56
N ILE A 45 1.04 0.63 5.72
CA ILE A 45 1.11 -0.78 6.09
C ILE A 45 -0.29 -1.35 6.02
N LEU A 46 -0.48 -2.32 5.13
CA LEU A 46 -1.75 -3.06 5.05
C LEU A 46 -1.85 -4.08 6.19
N LYS A 47 -3.04 -4.64 6.42
CA LYS A 47 -3.27 -5.70 7.44
C LYS A 47 -2.44 -6.97 7.25
N CYS A 48 -1.82 -7.13 6.08
CA CYS A 48 -0.91 -8.22 5.74
C CYS A 48 0.58 -7.83 5.90
N ASN A 49 0.87 -6.75 6.61
CA ASN A 49 2.22 -6.25 6.92
C ASN A 49 3.09 -5.85 5.72
N HIS A 50 2.54 -5.76 4.51
CA HIS A 50 3.26 -5.24 3.35
C HIS A 50 3.29 -3.70 3.32
N TYR A 51 4.42 -3.15 2.89
CA TYR A 51 4.71 -1.73 2.84
C TYR A 51 4.57 -1.19 1.41
N PHE A 52 3.98 -0.01 1.29
CA PHE A 52 3.85 0.71 0.03
C PHE A 52 3.94 2.20 0.29
N HIS A 53 4.37 3.00 -0.69
CA HIS A 53 4.16 4.44 -0.61
C HIS A 53 2.67 4.75 -0.47
N GLU A 54 2.35 5.70 0.42
CA GLU A 54 0.99 6.16 0.67
C GLU A 54 0.24 6.46 -0.65
N LYS A 55 0.86 7.28 -1.51
CA LYS A 55 0.30 7.69 -2.79
C LYS A 55 0.05 6.50 -3.72
N CYS A 56 1.00 5.57 -3.79
CA CYS A 56 0.90 4.42 -4.68
C CYS A 56 -0.25 3.49 -4.26
N ILE A 57 -0.34 3.16 -2.96
CA ILE A 57 -1.38 2.24 -2.50
C ILE A 57 -2.76 2.91 -2.47
N ASP A 58 -2.85 4.21 -2.25
CA ASP A 58 -4.14 4.92 -2.29
C ASP A 58 -4.73 4.93 -3.70
N VAL A 59 -3.91 5.23 -4.72
CA VAL A 59 -4.32 5.14 -6.12
C VAL A 59 -4.73 3.71 -6.47
N TRP A 60 -3.99 2.70 -6.01
CA TRP A 60 -4.30 1.30 -6.25
C TRP A 60 -5.64 0.88 -5.63
N LEU A 61 -5.86 1.20 -4.35
CA LEU A 61 -7.06 0.83 -3.61
C LEU A 61 -8.31 1.59 -4.07
N LEU A 62 -8.17 2.83 -4.57
CA LEU A 62 -9.26 3.60 -5.15
C LEU A 62 -9.70 3.04 -6.51
N ASN A 63 -8.75 2.70 -7.38
CA ASN A 63 -9.01 2.40 -8.79
C ASN A 63 -9.18 0.90 -9.09
N PHE A 64 -8.46 0.02 -8.37
CA PHE A 64 -8.39 -1.40 -8.72
C PHE A 64 -9.14 -2.28 -7.73
N ARG A 65 -8.55 -2.61 -6.57
CA ARG A 65 -9.10 -3.60 -5.61
C ARG A 65 -8.73 -3.28 -4.17
N LYS A 66 -9.46 -3.86 -3.21
CA LYS A 66 -9.20 -3.77 -1.76
C LYS A 66 -8.13 -4.75 -1.25
N THR A 67 -7.49 -5.48 -2.14
CA THR A 67 -6.50 -6.51 -1.83
C THR A 67 -5.09 -5.96 -2.02
N CYS A 68 -4.14 -6.45 -1.22
CA CYS A 68 -2.72 -6.09 -1.34
C CYS A 68 -2.25 -6.29 -2.79
N ALA A 69 -1.51 -5.33 -3.36
CA ALA A 69 -1.03 -5.42 -4.75
C ALA A 69 -0.22 -6.71 -4.99
N TRP A 70 0.53 -7.17 -3.98
CA TRP A 70 1.29 -8.41 -4.04
C TRP A 70 0.42 -9.65 -4.34
N SER A 71 -0.77 -9.72 -3.74
CA SER A 71 -1.72 -10.84 -3.94
C SER A 71 -2.30 -10.95 -5.35
N SER A 72 -2.09 -9.94 -6.20
CA SER A 72 -2.54 -9.92 -7.60
C SER A 72 -1.39 -10.06 -8.60
N ILE A 73 -0.13 -9.98 -8.15
CA ILE A 73 1.07 -9.96 -9.01
C ILE A 73 1.80 -11.30 -8.99
N THR A 74 1.74 -12.05 -7.88
CA THR A 74 2.23 -13.43 -7.82
C THR A 74 1.21 -14.29 -7.06
N SER A 75 0.97 -15.53 -7.52
CA SER A 75 0.06 -16.49 -6.87
C SER A 75 0.50 -16.95 -5.47
N TRP A 76 1.44 -16.24 -4.84
CA TRP A 76 1.89 -16.47 -3.48
C TRP A 76 1.16 -15.50 -2.57
N THR A 77 0.18 -16.06 -1.88
CA THR A 77 -0.63 -15.41 -0.86
C THR A 77 0.23 -14.62 0.12
N CYS A 78 -0.35 -13.54 0.66
CA CYS A 78 0.13 -12.59 1.68
C CYS A 78 0.72 -13.17 2.99
N TYR A 79 1.38 -14.32 2.95
CA TYR A 79 1.62 -15.22 4.08
C TYR A 79 3.11 -15.49 4.36
N SER A 80 4.02 -14.64 3.92
CA SER A 80 5.42 -14.75 4.33
C SER A 80 6.01 -13.37 4.56
#